data_AF-A0A2V6BD39-F1
#
_entry.id   AF-A0A2V6BD39-F1
#
_cell.length_a   1.000
_cell.length_b   1.000
_cell.length_c   1.000
_cell.angle_alpha   90.00
_cell.angle_beta   90.00
_cell.angle_gamma   90.00
#
_symmetry.space_group_name_H-M   'P 1'
#
loop_
_entity.id
_entity.type
_entity.pdbx_description
1 polymer ?
#
loop_
_entity_poly.entity_id
_entity_poly.type
_entity_poly.pdbx_seq_one_letter_code
_entity_poly.pdbx_strand_id
1 'polypeptide(L)'
;MPKSHGQPKPIEAHMESSKSEEREETDSPPVPQENEHEPEAAADAEILQSDDWWNPSAPAPDWSEPVTEAPAEDVIPAKETGTADVYFCGHTSLFPLNRALQAIAKEKLTGLLRSSWDEEPIDLFARDGQIVLVTTRDPDLYCSETPAALTDIDSVVVDRARNQQREKGTPFFLTLAREESIAREQAVELMQHYGQELFSELWTAPRAWIMFEKNADLLTDVAEMPGEANVNDWALETLRLVPDPDQPANFDPTSIPAYTKDGFEQVQKLKLISEEARFASRFNGARSVQQIAKNLRLDLKSARQLLFRFLALEIVECWPASTAAKPQQQGFFQRLGRSSRRDR
;
A
#
# COMPACT_ATOMS: atom_id res chain seq x y z
N MET A 1 -44.02 43.32 35.01
CA MET A 1 -43.01 43.58 36.06
C MET A 1 -42.45 42.24 36.52
N PRO A 2 -41.16 42.09 36.88
CA PRO A 2 -39.94 42.77 36.42
C PRO A 2 -38.78 41.80 36.02
N LYS A 3 -37.83 42.32 35.21
CA LYS A 3 -36.33 42.17 35.22
C LYS A 3 -35.71 40.75 35.30
N SER A 4 -34.92 40.29 34.32
CA SER A 4 -33.53 40.70 33.95
C SER A 4 -32.45 40.36 34.99
N HIS A 5 -31.28 39.94 34.45
CA HIS A 5 -29.94 39.79 35.04
C HIS A 5 -29.59 38.37 35.55
N GLY A 6 -28.45 37.76 35.22
CA GLY A 6 -27.29 38.26 34.49
C GLY A 6 -26.26 37.14 34.20
N GLN A 7 -25.37 37.42 33.24
CA GLN A 7 -24.11 36.70 33.02
C GLN A 7 -23.21 36.74 34.26
N PRO A 8 -22.35 35.74 34.45
CA PRO A 8 -21.02 35.94 35.01
C PRO A 8 -19.99 36.18 33.91
N LYS A 9 -19.20 37.25 34.07
CA LYS A 9 -18.01 37.60 33.29
C LYS A 9 -16.80 36.71 33.65
N PRO A 10 -15.76 36.68 32.79
CA PRO A 10 -14.60 35.80 32.94
C PRO A 10 -13.65 36.29 34.04
N ILE A 11 -12.91 35.36 34.64
CA ILE A 11 -11.78 35.66 35.52
C ILE A 11 -10.52 35.60 34.65
N GLU A 12 -10.00 36.76 34.27
CA GLU A 12 -8.58 36.95 34.00
C GLU A 12 -7.88 37.20 35.34
N ALA A 13 -6.84 36.40 35.62
CA ALA A 13 -5.80 36.76 36.58
C ALA A 13 -4.46 36.68 35.85
N HIS A 14 -3.84 37.84 35.73
CA HIS A 14 -2.52 38.10 35.20
C HIS A 14 -1.43 37.60 36.16
N MET A 15 -0.29 37.22 35.55
CA MET A 15 1.09 37.27 36.08
C MET A 15 1.50 36.31 37.20
N GLU A 16 2.46 35.43 36.92
CA GLU A 16 3.87 35.75 37.22
C GLU A 16 4.84 34.81 36.48
N SER A 17 5.92 35.41 35.98
CA SER A 17 7.05 34.73 35.35
C SER A 17 7.96 34.12 36.41
N SER A 18 8.56 32.98 36.12
CA SER A 18 9.84 32.61 36.74
C SER A 18 10.73 31.90 35.74
N LYS A 19 11.74 32.65 35.30
CA LYS A 19 13.03 32.16 34.78
C LYS A 19 13.73 31.32 35.85
N SER A 20 14.39 30.25 35.44
CA SER A 20 15.64 29.68 36.01
C SER A 20 16.13 28.64 34.98
N GLU A 21 17.10 28.98 34.13
CA GLU A 21 18.54 28.63 34.27
C GLU A 21 18.76 27.11 34.14
N GLU A 22 19.24 26.57 33.00
CA GLU A 22 20.61 26.56 32.45
C GLU A 22 21.70 26.11 33.45
N ARG A 23 22.56 25.19 32.97
CA ARG A 23 23.74 24.49 33.56
C ARG A 23 23.47 23.02 33.91
N GLU A 24 24.32 22.04 33.63
CA GLU A 24 25.73 21.93 33.21
C GLU A 24 25.84 20.48 32.69
N GLU A 25 26.21 20.20 31.44
CA GLU A 25 27.58 19.92 30.97
C GLU A 25 28.50 19.25 32.00
N THR A 26 28.64 17.92 31.90
CA THR A 26 29.74 17.05 32.37
C THR A 26 29.30 15.61 32.02
N ASP A 27 30.12 14.64 31.62
CA ASP A 27 31.52 14.55 31.22
C ASP A 27 31.58 13.17 30.53
N SER A 28 32.04 13.10 29.28
CA SER A 28 32.13 11.84 28.53
C SER A 28 33.48 11.18 28.81
N PRO A 29 33.55 9.88 29.18
CA PRO A 29 34.81 9.16 29.11
C PRO A 29 35.02 8.59 27.68
N PRO A 30 36.29 8.43 27.24
CA PRO A 30 36.65 8.37 25.84
C PRO A 30 36.51 6.97 25.22
N VAL A 31 36.25 6.97 23.92
CA VAL A 31 36.48 5.85 22.99
C VAL A 31 37.99 5.65 22.82
N PRO A 32 38.52 4.42 22.93
CA PRO A 32 39.80 4.09 22.32
C PRO A 32 39.58 3.68 20.86
N GLN A 33 40.05 4.50 19.93
CA GLN A 33 40.39 4.07 18.58
C GLN A 33 41.75 3.37 18.57
N GLU A 34 41.98 2.65 17.47
CA GLU A 34 43.23 2.07 16.96
C GLU A 34 43.54 0.63 17.40
N ASN A 35 43.33 -0.29 16.46
CA ASN A 35 44.45 -1.00 15.83
C ASN A 35 44.02 -1.48 14.44
N GLU A 36 44.41 -0.72 13.41
CA GLU A 36 44.77 -1.28 12.11
C GLU A 36 45.96 -2.22 12.34
N HIS A 37 45.93 -3.44 11.82
CA HIS A 37 47.10 -4.23 11.43
C HIS A 37 46.64 -5.23 10.35
N GLU A 38 46.77 -4.84 9.09
CA GLU A 38 47.25 -5.77 8.07
C GLU A 38 48.78 -5.91 8.24
N PRO A 39 49.33 -7.10 7.97
CA PRO A 39 50.15 -7.14 6.77
C PRO A 39 49.93 -8.39 5.90
N GLU A 40 50.23 -8.14 4.63
CA GLU A 40 50.17 -8.98 3.44
C GLU A 40 50.92 -10.32 3.51
N ALA A 41 50.33 -11.28 2.78
CA ALA A 41 50.92 -12.16 1.76
C ALA A 41 52.12 -13.07 2.08
N ALA A 42 51.84 -14.38 2.01
CA ALA A 42 52.45 -15.33 1.05
C ALA A 42 51.56 -16.59 1.05
N ALA A 43 50.79 -16.86 -0.01
CA ALA A 43 51.20 -17.67 -1.16
C ALA A 43 51.75 -19.05 -0.76
N ASP A 44 50.90 -20.07 -0.71
CA ASP A 44 51.03 -21.20 -1.65
C ASP A 44 49.80 -22.12 -1.67
N ALA A 45 49.49 -22.53 -2.91
CA ALA A 45 48.68 -23.62 -3.42
C ALA A 45 47.80 -24.47 -2.46
N GLU A 46 46.50 -24.50 -2.75
CA GLU A 46 45.86 -25.68 -3.35
C GLU A 46 44.47 -25.32 -3.87
N ILE A 47 44.36 -25.26 -5.21
CA ILE A 47 43.11 -25.09 -5.95
C ILE A 47 42.45 -26.47 -6.00
N LEU A 48 41.43 -26.70 -5.17
CA LEU A 48 40.50 -27.80 -5.35
C LEU A 48 39.26 -27.27 -6.07
N GLN A 49 39.28 -27.53 -7.39
CA GLN A 49 38.12 -27.52 -8.26
C GLN A 49 37.15 -28.62 -7.82
N SER A 50 35.90 -28.26 -7.55
CA SER A 50 34.79 -29.20 -7.67
C SER A 50 33.48 -28.47 -7.99
N ASP A 51 32.97 -28.80 -9.17
CA ASP A 51 31.57 -28.88 -9.57
C ASP A 51 30.92 -27.66 -10.24
N ASP A 52 31.41 -27.42 -11.46
CA ASP A 52 30.68 -26.90 -12.62
C ASP A 52 29.38 -27.69 -12.89
N TRP A 53 28.30 -27.38 -12.19
CA TRP A 53 27.00 -28.05 -12.37
C TRP A 53 26.17 -27.53 -13.56
N TRP A 54 26.58 -26.50 -14.30
CA TRP A 54 25.89 -26.13 -15.55
C TRP A 54 26.85 -25.58 -16.59
N ASN A 55 27.07 -26.34 -17.67
CA ASN A 55 27.51 -25.80 -18.96
C ASN A 55 26.47 -26.13 -20.03
N PRO A 56 26.01 -25.14 -20.83
CA PRO A 56 25.14 -25.40 -21.97
C PRO A 56 25.99 -25.94 -23.12
N SER A 57 25.69 -27.15 -23.61
CA SER A 57 26.29 -27.67 -24.84
C SER A 57 25.90 -26.78 -26.02
N ALA A 58 26.90 -26.29 -26.75
CA ALA A 58 26.77 -25.57 -28.02
C ALA A 58 26.14 -26.47 -29.11
N PRO A 59 25.49 -25.87 -30.14
CA PRO A 59 24.63 -26.60 -31.07
C PRO A 59 25.43 -27.37 -32.12
N ALA A 60 24.93 -28.55 -32.51
CA ALA A 60 25.42 -29.28 -33.67
C ALA A 60 24.82 -28.70 -34.97
N PRO A 61 25.61 -28.50 -36.04
CA PRO A 61 25.10 -28.11 -37.35
C PRO A 61 24.77 -29.36 -38.16
N ASP A 62 23.55 -29.46 -38.70
CA ASP A 62 23.28 -30.40 -39.78
C ASP A 62 22.56 -29.66 -40.91
N TRP A 63 23.22 -29.66 -42.06
CA TRP A 63 22.82 -28.99 -43.29
C TRP A 63 21.90 -29.92 -44.07
N SER A 64 20.72 -29.43 -44.46
CA SER A 64 19.94 -29.98 -45.58
C SER A 64 18.99 -28.91 -46.13
N GLU A 65 19.39 -28.26 -47.21
CA GLU A 65 18.48 -27.69 -48.23
C GLU A 65 18.63 -28.56 -49.51
N PRO A 66 17.71 -28.55 -50.51
CA PRO A 66 16.63 -27.58 -50.77
C PRO A 66 15.27 -28.20 -51.19
N VAL A 67 14.22 -27.39 -51.36
CA VAL A 67 13.44 -27.22 -52.62
C VAL A 67 12.63 -25.93 -52.52
N THR A 68 12.76 -25.09 -53.55
CA THR A 68 12.01 -23.85 -53.79
C THR A 68 10.62 -24.13 -54.35
N GLU A 69 9.57 -23.70 -53.65
CA GLU A 69 8.26 -23.38 -54.23
C GLU A 69 7.84 -21.99 -53.73
N ALA A 70 7.58 -21.08 -54.66
CA ALA A 70 6.85 -19.83 -54.40
C ALA A 70 5.34 -20.18 -54.29
N PRO A 71 4.52 -19.49 -53.47
CA PRO A 71 4.01 -18.18 -53.89
C PRO A 71 3.56 -17.22 -52.76
N ALA A 72 3.04 -16.07 -53.22
CA ALA A 72 2.15 -15.11 -52.58
C ALA A 72 2.81 -13.90 -51.90
N GLU A 73 2.44 -12.72 -52.41
CA GLU A 73 2.71 -11.42 -51.80
C GLU A 73 2.16 -11.41 -50.37
N ASP A 74 3.07 -11.51 -49.40
CA ASP A 74 2.75 -11.20 -48.02
C ASP A 74 2.46 -9.70 -47.93
N VAL A 75 1.18 -9.41 -47.75
CA VAL A 75 0.68 -8.16 -47.17
C VAL A 75 1.54 -7.88 -45.94
N ILE A 76 2.32 -6.81 -46.01
CA ILE A 76 3.08 -6.28 -44.87
C ILE A 76 2.12 -6.25 -43.68
N PRO A 77 2.34 -7.03 -42.61
CA PRO A 77 1.52 -6.93 -41.42
C PRO A 77 1.64 -5.48 -40.97
N ALA A 78 0.49 -4.85 -40.77
CA ALA A 78 0.41 -3.52 -40.21
C ALA A 78 1.33 -3.47 -38.98
N LYS A 79 2.32 -2.58 -39.07
CA LYS A 79 3.27 -2.20 -38.03
C LYS A 79 2.66 -2.44 -36.64
N GLU A 80 3.10 -3.50 -35.96
CA GLU A 80 2.81 -3.69 -34.55
C GLU A 80 3.20 -2.40 -33.84
N THR A 81 2.20 -1.67 -33.37
CA THR A 81 2.38 -0.55 -32.46
C THR A 81 3.19 -1.08 -31.28
N GLY A 82 4.32 -0.43 -31.03
CA GLY A 82 5.47 -0.94 -30.30
C GLY A 82 5.14 -1.81 -29.10
N THR A 83 5.93 -2.87 -28.92
CA THR A 83 6.08 -3.59 -27.65
C THR A 83 6.00 -2.59 -26.50
N ALA A 84 4.90 -2.62 -25.74
CA ALA A 84 4.74 -1.79 -24.56
C ALA A 84 5.97 -1.99 -23.66
N ASP A 85 6.53 -0.90 -23.13
CA ASP A 85 7.64 -0.92 -22.17
C ASP A 85 7.12 -1.43 -20.82
N VAL A 86 6.72 -2.71 -20.78
CA VAL A 86 6.18 -3.37 -19.59
C VAL A 86 7.30 -3.47 -18.57
N TYR A 87 7.13 -2.78 -17.45
CA TYR A 87 8.14 -2.73 -16.39
C TYR A 87 7.97 -3.85 -15.36
N PHE A 88 6.73 -4.14 -14.98
CA PHE A 88 6.39 -5.31 -14.17
C PHE A 88 4.97 -5.77 -14.48
N CYS A 89 4.70 -7.05 -14.24
CA CYS A 89 3.35 -7.61 -14.28
C CYS A 89 3.24 -8.84 -13.36
N GLY A 90 2.02 -9.21 -13.01
CA GLY A 90 1.75 -10.42 -12.22
C GLY A 90 0.37 -10.43 -11.57
N HIS A 91 0.03 -11.55 -10.95
CA HIS A 91 -1.17 -11.64 -10.11
C HIS A 91 -0.92 -11.02 -8.73
N THR A 92 -1.91 -10.33 -8.17
CA THR A 92 -1.86 -9.74 -6.82
C THR A 92 -1.62 -10.74 -5.70
N SER A 93 -1.87 -12.04 -5.94
CA SER A 93 -1.56 -13.12 -5.00
C SER A 93 -0.06 -13.42 -4.88
N LEU A 94 0.75 -13.07 -5.88
CA LEU A 94 2.20 -13.27 -5.92
C LEU A 94 2.95 -11.94 -5.83
N PHE A 95 2.39 -10.89 -6.42
CA PHE A 95 2.93 -9.54 -6.41
C PHE A 95 1.87 -8.59 -5.84
N PRO A 96 1.84 -8.38 -4.51
CA PRO A 96 0.79 -7.62 -3.84
C PRO A 96 0.62 -6.21 -4.42
N LEU A 97 -0.62 -5.74 -4.46
CA LEU A 97 -0.97 -4.42 -5.02
C LEU A 97 -0.17 -3.29 -4.37
N ASN A 98 0.00 -3.34 -3.05
CA ASN A 98 0.82 -2.38 -2.33
C ASN A 98 2.29 -2.36 -2.81
N ARG A 99 2.90 -3.51 -3.13
CA ARG A 99 4.26 -3.53 -3.71
C ARG A 99 4.32 -2.85 -5.07
N ALA A 100 3.30 -3.03 -5.90
CA ALA A 100 3.22 -2.35 -7.18
C ALA A 100 3.17 -0.82 -7.01
N LEU A 101 2.33 -0.34 -6.08
CA LEU A 101 2.25 1.09 -5.74
C LEU A 101 3.59 1.61 -5.18
N GLN A 102 4.24 0.86 -4.29
CA GLN A 102 5.55 1.24 -3.76
C GLN A 102 6.63 1.27 -4.83
N ALA A 103 6.62 0.34 -5.79
CA ALA A 103 7.56 0.33 -6.91
C ALA A 103 7.39 1.59 -7.77
N ILE A 104 6.14 1.98 -8.07
CA ILE A 104 5.84 3.24 -8.77
C ILE A 104 6.41 4.44 -8.03
N ALA A 105 6.15 4.54 -6.72
CA ALA A 105 6.58 5.68 -5.90
C ALA A 105 8.10 5.76 -5.75
N LYS A 106 8.76 4.65 -5.39
CA LYS A 106 10.20 4.62 -5.08
C LYS A 106 11.07 4.81 -6.31
N GLU A 107 10.68 4.19 -7.43
CA GLU A 107 11.40 4.29 -8.70
C GLU A 107 10.96 5.51 -9.53
N LYS A 108 10.07 6.36 -8.98
CA LYS A 108 9.55 7.57 -9.63
C LYS A 108 9.00 7.32 -11.03
N LEU A 109 8.22 6.25 -11.17
CA LEU A 109 7.75 5.81 -12.48
C LEU A 109 6.70 6.76 -13.06
N THR A 110 6.73 6.90 -14.39
CA THR A 110 5.68 7.57 -15.18
C THR A 110 5.11 6.56 -16.17
N GLY A 111 3.79 6.40 -16.17
CA GLY A 111 3.12 5.40 -16.99
C GLY A 111 1.74 5.01 -16.48
N LEU A 112 1.30 3.82 -16.88
CA LEU A 112 -0.02 3.27 -16.61
C LEU A 112 0.09 1.92 -15.89
N LEU A 113 -0.53 1.81 -14.71
CA LEU A 113 -0.83 0.54 -14.07
C LEU A 113 -2.23 0.09 -14.49
N ARG A 114 -2.31 -0.92 -15.34
CA ARG A 114 -3.58 -1.58 -15.69
C ARG A 114 -3.82 -2.77 -14.77
N SER A 115 -5.01 -2.83 -14.19
CA SER A 115 -5.47 -3.91 -13.32
C SER A 115 -6.69 -4.58 -13.94
N SER A 116 -6.56 -5.85 -14.30
CA SER A 116 -7.62 -6.68 -14.86
C SER A 116 -8.13 -7.67 -13.82
N TRP A 117 -9.44 -7.80 -13.73
CA TRP A 117 -10.17 -8.62 -12.76
C TRP A 117 -11.48 -9.11 -13.37
N ASP A 118 -12.46 -9.52 -12.56
CA ASP A 118 -13.73 -10.06 -13.06
C ASP A 118 -14.65 -8.99 -13.70
N GLU A 119 -14.25 -7.72 -13.68
CA GLU A 119 -14.95 -6.59 -14.31
C GLU A 119 -14.06 -5.80 -15.29
N GLU A 120 -14.52 -4.61 -15.73
CA GLU A 120 -13.76 -3.73 -16.62
C GLU A 120 -12.42 -3.33 -15.98
N PRO A 121 -11.31 -3.29 -16.75
CA PRO A 121 -10.02 -2.93 -16.20
C PRO A 121 -10.00 -1.55 -15.55
N ILE A 122 -9.22 -1.48 -14.47
CA ILE A 122 -8.94 -0.23 -13.75
C ILE A 122 -7.55 0.24 -14.17
N ASP A 123 -7.49 1.48 -14.66
CA ASP A 123 -6.30 2.14 -15.17
C ASP A 123 -5.87 3.22 -14.17
N LEU A 124 -4.69 3.05 -13.56
CA LEU A 124 -4.05 4.04 -12.68
C LEU A 124 -2.87 4.69 -13.41
N PHE A 125 -2.97 6.01 -13.60
CA PHE A 125 -1.93 6.82 -14.21
C PHE A 125 -0.99 7.39 -13.16
N ALA A 126 0.30 7.21 -13.36
CA ALA A 126 1.35 7.73 -12.51
C ALA A 126 2.29 8.67 -13.26
N ARG A 127 2.82 9.68 -12.56
CA ARG A 127 3.81 10.64 -13.08
C ARG A 127 4.83 10.95 -12.00
N ASP A 128 6.10 10.70 -12.28
CA ASP A 128 7.22 10.88 -11.34
C ASP A 128 6.96 10.20 -9.97
N GLY A 129 6.34 9.01 -10.01
CA GLY A 129 5.96 8.24 -8.82
C GLY A 129 4.73 8.74 -8.06
N GLN A 130 4.09 9.82 -8.54
CA GLN A 130 2.85 10.33 -7.98
C GLN A 130 1.64 9.69 -8.67
N ILE A 131 0.57 9.45 -7.92
CA ILE A 131 -0.69 8.94 -8.47
C ILE A 131 -1.52 10.12 -8.96
N VAL A 132 -1.83 10.16 -10.26
CA VAL A 132 -2.50 11.32 -10.88
C VAL A 132 -3.98 11.05 -11.12
N LEU A 133 -4.30 9.86 -11.60
CA LEU A 133 -5.67 9.48 -11.96
C LEU A 133 -5.88 7.98 -11.77
N VAL A 134 -7.05 7.60 -11.31
CA VAL A 134 -7.59 6.24 -11.46
C VAL A 134 -8.89 6.33 -12.24
N THR A 135 -9.04 5.51 -13.27
CA THR A 135 -10.21 5.51 -14.16
C THR A 135 -10.51 4.11 -14.69
N THR A 136 -11.63 3.99 -15.37
CA THR A 136 -12.04 2.80 -16.12
C THR A 136 -12.87 3.24 -17.33
N ARG A 137 -13.03 2.36 -18.32
CA ARG A 137 -13.94 2.60 -19.44
C ARG A 137 -15.39 2.25 -19.13
N ASP A 138 -15.72 1.81 -17.92
CA ASP A 138 -17.09 1.64 -17.49
C ASP A 138 -17.54 2.76 -16.51
N PRO A 139 -18.29 3.77 -16.98
CA PRO A 139 -18.80 4.85 -16.14
C PRO A 139 -19.68 4.38 -14.98
N ASP A 140 -20.38 3.25 -15.13
CA ASP A 140 -21.27 2.74 -14.09
C ASP A 140 -20.47 2.10 -12.95
N LEU A 141 -19.36 1.43 -13.30
CA LEU A 141 -18.35 0.99 -12.32
C LEU A 141 -17.61 2.18 -11.69
N TYR A 142 -17.27 3.20 -12.49
CA TYR A 142 -16.55 4.37 -12.00
C TYR A 142 -17.38 5.21 -11.01
N CYS A 143 -18.69 5.32 -11.24
CA CYS A 143 -19.60 6.17 -10.48
C CYS A 143 -21.00 5.57 -10.52
N SER A 144 -21.26 4.61 -9.63
CA SER A 144 -22.50 3.85 -9.57
C SER A 144 -23.70 4.68 -9.09
N GLU A 145 -23.45 5.65 -8.21
CA GLU A 145 -24.44 6.59 -7.71
C GLU A 145 -24.28 7.95 -8.36
N THR A 146 -25.41 8.65 -8.62
CA THR A 146 -25.33 10.01 -9.16
C THR A 146 -24.92 10.98 -8.05
N PRO A 147 -23.75 11.66 -8.17
CA PRO A 147 -23.30 12.59 -7.16
C PRO A 147 -24.28 13.75 -7.02
N ALA A 148 -24.45 14.28 -5.81
CA ALA A 148 -25.30 15.44 -5.56
C ALA A 148 -24.95 16.63 -6.48
N ALA A 149 -23.66 16.80 -6.78
CA ALA A 149 -23.14 17.81 -7.71
C ALA A 149 -23.72 17.75 -9.13
N LEU A 150 -24.21 16.59 -9.57
CA LEU A 150 -24.75 16.41 -10.92
C LEU A 150 -26.28 16.42 -10.97
N THR A 151 -26.97 16.61 -9.83
CA THR A 151 -28.43 16.47 -9.75
C THR A 151 -29.16 17.52 -10.59
N ASP A 152 -28.61 18.73 -10.69
CA ASP A 152 -29.21 19.84 -11.43
C ASP A 152 -28.72 19.92 -12.89
N ILE A 153 -27.86 19.01 -13.32
CA ILE A 153 -27.28 19.00 -14.67
C ILE A 153 -28.20 18.20 -15.59
N ASP A 154 -28.36 18.68 -16.83
CA ASP A 154 -29.10 17.96 -17.87
C ASP A 154 -28.54 16.54 -18.05
N SER A 155 -29.39 15.53 -17.86
CA SER A 155 -29.03 14.12 -17.98
C SER A 155 -28.46 13.78 -19.36
N VAL A 156 -28.89 14.46 -20.42
CA VAL A 156 -28.35 14.25 -21.78
C VAL A 156 -26.88 14.66 -21.86
N VAL A 157 -26.47 15.70 -21.14
CA VAL A 157 -25.07 16.15 -21.06
C VAL A 157 -24.24 15.14 -20.26
N VAL A 158 -24.77 14.66 -19.13
CA VAL A 158 -24.12 13.63 -18.31
C VAL A 158 -23.94 12.33 -19.10
N ASP A 159 -24.97 11.86 -19.80
CA ASP A 159 -24.93 10.63 -20.58
C ASP A 159 -23.93 10.74 -21.75
N ARG A 160 -23.87 11.90 -22.41
CA ARG A 160 -22.85 12.17 -23.43
C ARG A 160 -21.44 12.09 -22.85
N ALA A 161 -21.21 12.69 -21.69
CA ALA A 161 -19.91 12.66 -21.02
C ALA A 161 -19.52 11.23 -20.61
N ARG A 162 -20.47 10.44 -20.09
CA ARG A 162 -20.28 9.02 -19.78
C ARG A 162 -19.93 8.20 -21.03
N ASN A 163 -20.61 8.43 -22.15
CA ASN A 163 -20.28 7.76 -23.41
C ASN A 163 -18.86 8.10 -23.88
N GLN A 164 -18.40 9.34 -23.71
CA GLN A 164 -17.01 9.70 -24.01
C GLN A 164 -16.00 8.98 -23.11
N GLN A 165 -16.33 8.74 -21.83
CA GLN A 165 -15.49 7.91 -20.96
C GLN A 165 -15.41 6.46 -21.45
N ARG A 166 -16.52 5.88 -21.92
CA ARG A 166 -16.50 4.52 -22.51
C ARG A 166 -15.55 4.41 -23.69
N GLU A 167 -15.48 5.44 -24.52
CA GLU A 167 -14.61 5.47 -25.69
C GLU A 167 -13.15 5.76 -25.35
N LYS A 168 -12.89 6.74 -24.47
CA LYS A 168 -11.56 7.32 -24.26
C LYS A 168 -10.90 6.94 -22.93
N GLY A 169 -11.66 6.43 -21.97
CA GLY A 169 -11.22 6.19 -20.58
C GLY A 169 -11.03 7.45 -19.75
N THR A 170 -11.25 8.66 -20.30
CA THR A 170 -11.17 9.90 -19.53
C THR A 170 -12.40 10.04 -18.62
N PRO A 171 -12.24 10.27 -17.30
CA PRO A 171 -13.36 10.45 -16.39
C PRO A 171 -14.36 11.49 -16.88
N PHE A 172 -15.64 11.13 -16.89
CA PHE A 172 -16.69 11.98 -17.43
C PHE A 172 -16.81 13.34 -16.71
N PHE A 173 -16.41 13.43 -15.43
CA PHE A 173 -16.32 14.70 -14.71
C PHE A 173 -15.41 15.72 -15.40
N LEU A 174 -14.28 15.29 -15.97
CA LEU A 174 -13.35 16.18 -16.68
C LEU A 174 -13.96 16.68 -17.99
N THR A 175 -14.74 15.84 -18.67
CA THR A 175 -15.53 16.22 -19.84
C THR A 175 -16.59 17.26 -19.46
N LEU A 176 -17.33 17.05 -18.36
CA LEU A 176 -18.33 18.01 -17.87
C LEU A 176 -17.70 19.37 -17.53
N ALA A 177 -16.50 19.39 -16.95
CA ALA A 177 -15.79 20.64 -16.69
C ALA A 177 -15.36 21.37 -17.97
N ARG A 178 -14.93 20.64 -19.01
CA ARG A 178 -14.59 21.21 -20.32
C ARG A 178 -15.79 21.78 -21.05
N GLU A 179 -16.95 21.15 -20.89
CA GLU A 179 -18.23 21.63 -21.40
C GLU A 179 -18.88 22.68 -20.48
N GLU A 180 -18.14 23.21 -19.51
CA GLU A 180 -18.56 24.25 -18.55
C GLU A 180 -19.83 23.89 -17.75
N SER A 181 -20.14 22.59 -17.64
CA SER A 181 -21.31 22.08 -16.92
C SER A 181 -21.07 21.96 -15.41
N ILE A 182 -19.82 21.80 -14.99
CA ILE A 182 -19.36 21.90 -13.60
C ILE A 182 -18.06 22.69 -13.51
N ALA A 183 -17.75 23.22 -12.33
CA ALA A 183 -16.46 23.88 -12.10
C ALA A 183 -15.30 22.88 -12.22
N ARG A 184 -14.13 23.35 -12.68
CA ARG A 184 -12.95 22.49 -12.84
C ARG A 184 -12.50 21.90 -11.52
N GLU A 185 -12.46 22.69 -10.46
CA GLU A 185 -12.08 22.26 -9.12
C GLU A 185 -13.00 21.13 -8.62
N GLN A 186 -14.31 21.30 -8.80
CA GLN A 186 -15.30 20.29 -8.44
C GLN A 186 -15.12 18.99 -9.24
N ALA A 187 -14.81 19.08 -10.54
CA ALA A 187 -14.51 17.91 -11.35
C ALA A 187 -13.26 17.18 -10.87
N VAL A 188 -12.22 17.90 -10.45
CA VAL A 188 -11.00 17.30 -9.88
C VAL A 188 -11.31 16.58 -8.57
N GLU A 189 -12.07 17.20 -7.67
CA GLU A 189 -12.47 16.59 -6.39
C GLU A 189 -13.28 15.31 -6.60
N LEU A 190 -14.30 15.35 -7.46
CA LEU A 190 -15.11 14.17 -7.81
C LEU A 190 -14.24 13.08 -8.45
N MET A 191 -13.37 13.44 -9.39
CA MET A 191 -12.47 12.50 -10.04
C MET A 191 -11.53 11.81 -9.06
N GLN A 192 -10.97 12.55 -8.10
CA GLN A 192 -10.11 11.99 -7.06
C GLN A 192 -10.89 11.04 -6.14
N HIS A 193 -12.06 11.45 -5.68
CA HIS A 193 -12.91 10.65 -4.80
C HIS A 193 -13.36 9.35 -5.45
N TYR A 194 -14.02 9.43 -6.61
CA TYR A 194 -14.50 8.24 -7.34
C TYR A 194 -13.36 7.39 -7.89
N GLY A 195 -12.21 7.99 -8.19
CA GLY A 195 -10.99 7.23 -8.51
C GLY A 195 -10.47 6.40 -7.33
N GLN A 196 -10.54 6.93 -6.11
CA GLN A 196 -10.18 6.19 -4.90
C GLN A 196 -11.19 5.09 -4.57
N GLU A 197 -12.49 5.37 -4.72
CA GLU A 197 -13.55 4.37 -4.57
C GLU A 197 -13.36 3.23 -5.57
N LEU A 198 -13.18 3.54 -6.85
CA LEU A 198 -12.89 2.55 -7.89
C LEU A 198 -11.66 1.71 -7.55
N PHE A 199 -10.55 2.34 -7.14
CA PHE A 199 -9.34 1.61 -6.79
C PHE A 199 -9.55 0.69 -5.57
N SER A 200 -10.47 1.05 -4.67
CA SER A 200 -10.68 0.31 -3.44
C SER A 200 -11.16 -1.13 -3.69
N GLU A 201 -11.87 -1.36 -4.79
CA GLU A 201 -12.33 -2.68 -5.25
C GLU A 201 -11.16 -3.65 -5.48
N LEU A 202 -10.01 -3.15 -5.92
CA LEU A 202 -8.82 -3.97 -6.18
C LEU A 202 -8.20 -4.57 -4.92
N TRP A 203 -8.44 -3.98 -3.74
CA TRP A 203 -7.93 -4.53 -2.48
C TRP A 203 -8.61 -5.83 -2.08
N THR A 204 -9.85 -6.03 -2.53
CA THR A 204 -10.65 -7.23 -2.28
C THR A 204 -10.75 -8.15 -3.50
N ALA A 205 -10.39 -7.67 -4.69
CA ALA A 205 -10.39 -8.45 -5.92
C ALA A 205 -9.46 -9.68 -5.84
N PRO A 206 -10.01 -10.91 -5.95
CA PRO A 206 -9.20 -12.11 -5.88
C PRO A 206 -8.31 -12.24 -7.12
N ARG A 207 -6.98 -12.29 -6.91
CA ARG A 207 -5.98 -12.60 -7.94
C ARG A 207 -6.04 -11.68 -9.18
N ALA A 208 -6.40 -10.41 -9.00
CA ALA A 208 -6.32 -9.41 -10.07
C ALA A 208 -4.94 -9.48 -10.76
N TRP A 209 -4.93 -9.41 -12.09
CA TRP A 209 -3.72 -9.31 -12.88
C TRP A 209 -3.35 -7.85 -13.03
N ILE A 210 -2.13 -7.48 -12.67
CA ILE A 210 -1.64 -6.11 -12.81
C ILE A 210 -0.48 -6.06 -13.80
N MET A 211 -0.39 -4.97 -14.54
CA MET A 211 0.68 -4.69 -15.49
C MET A 211 0.98 -3.20 -15.49
N PHE A 212 2.25 -2.84 -15.31
CA PHE A 212 2.70 -1.46 -15.42
C PHE A 212 3.45 -1.24 -16.73
N GLU A 213 2.93 -0.34 -17.55
CA GLU A 213 3.50 0.12 -18.81
C GLU A 213 4.19 1.47 -18.58
N LYS A 214 5.52 1.50 -18.71
CA LYS A 214 6.30 2.74 -18.66
C LYS A 214 6.05 3.57 -19.91
N ASN A 215 6.11 4.90 -19.73
CA ASN A 215 5.99 5.86 -20.83
C ASN A 215 4.69 5.69 -21.64
N ALA A 216 3.65 5.10 -21.05
CA ALA A 216 2.33 5.10 -21.62
C ALA A 216 1.84 6.54 -21.80
N ASP A 217 1.21 6.83 -22.93
CA ASP A 217 0.67 8.15 -23.22
C ASP A 217 -0.35 8.52 -22.14
N LEU A 218 -0.02 9.54 -21.34
CA LEU A 218 -0.97 10.10 -20.39
C LEU A 218 -2.12 10.74 -21.18
N LEU A 219 -3.35 10.58 -20.68
CA LEU A 219 -4.49 11.31 -21.21
C LEU A 219 -4.18 12.81 -21.19
N THR A 220 -4.48 13.53 -22.26
CA THR A 220 -4.09 14.95 -22.42
C THR A 220 -4.52 15.83 -21.23
N ASP A 221 -5.67 15.52 -20.62
CA ASP A 221 -6.18 16.23 -19.43
C ASP A 221 -5.44 15.96 -18.13
N VAL A 222 -4.73 14.83 -18.08
CA VAL A 222 -4.09 14.31 -16.88
C VAL A 222 -2.68 14.88 -16.74
N ALA A 223 -2.08 15.33 -17.86
CA ALA A 223 -0.75 15.91 -17.88
C ALA A 223 -0.59 17.14 -16.98
N GLU A 224 -1.66 17.92 -16.75
CA GLU A 224 -1.65 19.14 -15.93
C GLU A 224 -2.22 18.93 -14.51
N MET A 225 -2.71 17.73 -14.21
CA MET A 225 -3.37 17.46 -12.94
C MET A 225 -2.38 17.30 -11.79
N PRO A 226 -2.72 17.75 -10.57
CA PRO A 226 -1.91 17.46 -9.40
C PRO A 226 -1.88 15.95 -9.14
N GLY A 227 -0.70 15.42 -8.84
CA GLY A 227 -0.52 14.04 -8.41
C GLY A 227 -0.42 13.94 -6.89
N GLU A 228 -0.86 12.81 -6.33
CA GLU A 228 -0.66 12.48 -4.93
C GLU A 228 0.75 11.91 -4.73
N ALA A 229 1.56 12.63 -3.96
CA ALA A 229 2.96 12.30 -3.72
C ALA A 229 3.13 11.27 -2.59
N ASN A 230 2.25 11.26 -1.59
CA ASN A 230 2.32 10.28 -0.50
C ASN A 230 1.46 9.06 -0.82
N VAL A 231 2.03 8.15 -1.62
CA VAL A 231 1.38 6.90 -2.03
C VAL A 231 0.97 6.01 -0.84
N ASN A 232 1.69 6.08 0.29
CA ASN A 232 1.32 5.34 1.50
C ASN A 232 0.02 5.85 2.12
N ASP A 233 -0.10 7.18 2.27
CA ASP A 233 -1.34 7.80 2.76
C ASP A 233 -2.48 7.55 1.77
N TRP A 234 -2.23 7.70 0.47
CA TRP A 234 -3.23 7.44 -0.56
C TRP A 234 -3.75 6.00 -0.54
N ALA A 235 -2.85 5.03 -0.42
CA ALA A 235 -3.22 3.63 -0.29
C ALA A 235 -4.05 3.40 0.98
N LEU A 236 -3.68 4.01 2.11
CA LEU A 236 -4.48 3.94 3.33
C LEU A 236 -5.87 4.56 3.16
N GLU A 237 -6.02 5.69 2.46
CA GLU A 237 -7.33 6.29 2.17
C GLU A 237 -8.20 5.34 1.33
N THR A 238 -7.66 4.74 0.26
CA THR A 238 -8.42 3.77 -0.55
C THR A 238 -8.81 2.52 0.26
N LEU A 239 -7.95 2.06 1.17
CA LEU A 239 -8.25 0.96 2.09
C LEU A 239 -9.33 1.29 3.14
N ARG A 240 -9.56 2.57 3.44
CA ARG A 240 -10.66 3.00 4.33
C ARG A 240 -12.01 2.90 3.64
N LEU A 241 -12.05 3.00 2.32
CA LEU A 241 -13.27 2.89 1.51
C LEU A 241 -13.78 1.46 1.40
N VAL A 242 -12.94 0.46 1.68
CA VAL A 242 -13.34 -0.96 1.68
C VAL A 242 -14.34 -1.22 2.82
N PRO A 243 -15.63 -1.50 2.51
CA PRO A 243 -16.70 -1.51 3.51
C PRO A 243 -16.73 -2.80 4.34
N ASP A 244 -16.41 -3.93 3.72
CA ASP A 244 -16.27 -5.21 4.40
C ASP A 244 -15.27 -6.05 3.59
N PRO A 245 -13.97 -6.03 3.94
CA PRO A 245 -13.00 -6.81 3.20
C PRO A 245 -13.46 -8.27 3.23
N ASP A 246 -13.72 -8.81 2.04
CA ASP A 246 -14.24 -10.16 1.87
C ASP A 246 -13.43 -11.10 2.76
N GLN A 247 -14.13 -12.01 3.44
CA GLN A 247 -13.48 -12.99 4.29
C GLN A 247 -12.45 -13.74 3.42
N PRO A 248 -11.12 -13.58 3.62
CA PRO A 248 -10.33 -14.76 3.36
C PRO A 248 -10.91 -15.79 4.33
N ALA A 249 -11.06 -17.04 3.89
CA ALA A 249 -11.45 -18.16 4.74
C ALA A 249 -10.52 -18.39 5.96
N ASN A 250 -9.64 -17.43 6.27
CA ASN A 250 -8.49 -17.46 7.15
C ASN A 250 -8.40 -16.28 8.14
N PHE A 251 -9.44 -15.44 8.33
CA PHE A 251 -9.41 -14.52 9.50
C PHE A 251 -9.49 -15.37 10.77
N ASP A 252 -8.33 -15.60 11.39
CA ASP A 252 -8.20 -16.28 12.65
C ASP A 252 -8.08 -15.24 13.78
N PRO A 253 -9.12 -15.08 14.65
CA PRO A 253 -9.06 -14.17 15.79
C PRO A 253 -7.95 -14.51 16.79
N THR A 254 -7.43 -15.74 16.75
CA THR A 254 -6.34 -16.21 17.62
C THR A 254 -4.96 -15.89 17.07
N SER A 255 -4.87 -15.44 15.80
CA SER A 255 -3.62 -14.99 15.21
C SER A 255 -3.04 -13.77 15.94
N ILE A 256 -1.72 -13.64 15.88
CA ILE A 256 -0.93 -12.65 16.61
C ILE A 256 -0.30 -11.69 15.60
N PRO A 257 -0.79 -10.44 15.50
CA PRO A 257 -0.20 -9.44 14.65
C PRO A 257 1.14 -8.94 15.21
N ALA A 258 2.13 -8.86 14.34
CA ALA A 258 3.45 -8.29 14.60
C ALA A 258 3.86 -7.36 13.45
N TYR A 259 4.64 -6.31 13.77
CA TYR A 259 5.20 -5.46 12.74
C TYR A 259 6.21 -6.24 11.90
N THR A 260 6.16 -6.03 10.59
CA THR A 260 7.23 -6.48 9.69
C THR A 260 8.50 -5.67 9.94
N LYS A 261 9.63 -6.09 9.34
CA LYS A 261 10.93 -5.42 9.49
C LYS A 261 10.86 -3.91 9.29
N ASP A 262 10.18 -3.48 8.23
CA ASP A 262 10.07 -2.06 7.86
C ASP A 262 8.72 -1.46 8.29
N GLY A 263 7.76 -2.29 8.68
CA GLY A 263 6.40 -1.88 9.01
C GLY A 263 6.32 -0.94 10.21
N PHE A 264 7.17 -1.13 11.22
CA PHE A 264 7.18 -0.24 12.39
C PHE A 264 7.60 1.20 12.05
N GLU A 265 8.50 1.39 11.07
CA GLU A 265 8.87 2.73 10.61
C GLU A 265 7.80 3.30 9.67
N GLN A 266 7.23 2.46 8.81
CA GLN A 266 6.19 2.87 7.86
C GLN A 266 4.93 3.35 8.58
N VAL A 267 4.48 2.64 9.61
CA VAL A 267 3.25 2.98 10.35
C VAL A 267 3.36 4.33 11.07
N GLN A 268 4.57 4.76 11.44
CA GLN A 268 4.80 6.06 12.10
C GLN A 268 4.70 7.23 11.13
N LYS A 269 4.90 6.99 9.83
CA LYS A 269 4.86 8.01 8.78
C LYS A 269 3.45 8.17 8.18
N LEU A 270 2.53 7.25 8.48
CA LEU A 270 1.15 7.28 8.01
C LEU A 270 0.29 8.30 8.77
N LYS A 271 -0.64 8.93 8.05
CA LYS A 271 -1.72 9.73 8.65
C LYS A 271 -2.82 8.85 9.24
N LEU A 272 -2.52 8.20 10.36
CA LEU A 272 -3.48 7.34 11.07
C LEU A 272 -4.56 8.16 11.78
N ILE A 273 -5.81 7.71 11.70
CA ILE A 273 -6.85 8.21 12.60
C ILE A 273 -6.70 7.61 14.00
N SER A 274 -7.34 8.24 15.00
CA SER A 274 -7.23 7.86 16.42
C SER A 274 -7.55 6.38 16.71
N GLU A 275 -8.42 5.76 15.93
CA GLU A 275 -8.75 4.34 16.09
C GLU A 275 -7.64 3.43 15.53
N GLU A 276 -7.15 3.73 14.32
CA GLU A 276 -6.04 3.03 13.67
C GLU A 276 -4.76 3.09 14.50
N ALA A 277 -4.39 4.27 14.98
CA ALA A 277 -3.20 4.46 15.82
C ALA A 277 -3.31 3.66 17.13
N ARG A 278 -4.50 3.65 17.75
CA ARG A 278 -4.75 2.91 18.99
C ARG A 278 -4.68 1.40 18.76
N PHE A 279 -5.21 0.91 17.64
CA PHE A 279 -5.13 -0.49 17.25
C PHE A 279 -3.68 -0.91 16.98
N ALA A 280 -2.97 -0.14 16.15
CA ALA A 280 -1.57 -0.37 15.81
C ALA A 280 -0.65 -0.40 17.05
N SER A 281 -0.88 0.50 18.01
CA SER A 281 -0.10 0.55 19.27
C SER A 281 -0.16 -0.73 20.13
N ARG A 282 -1.08 -1.65 19.83
CA ARG A 282 -1.22 -2.92 20.56
C ARG A 282 -0.43 -4.06 19.93
N PHE A 283 0.09 -3.90 18.72
CA PHE A 283 0.90 -4.92 18.05
C PHE A 283 2.25 -5.06 18.76
N ASN A 284 2.43 -6.21 19.40
CA ASN A 284 3.62 -6.50 20.20
C ASN A 284 4.11 -7.94 20.01
N GLY A 285 3.58 -8.66 19.01
CA GLY A 285 3.94 -10.05 18.74
C GLY A 285 3.54 -11.05 19.82
N ALA A 286 2.70 -10.68 20.79
CA ALA A 286 2.28 -11.57 21.88
C ALA A 286 0.76 -11.70 22.05
N ARG A 287 0.00 -10.65 21.70
CA ARG A 287 -1.46 -10.63 21.88
C ARG A 287 -2.16 -11.03 20.61
N SER A 288 -3.18 -11.88 20.73
CA SER A 288 -4.03 -12.20 19.58
C SER A 288 -4.92 -11.03 19.19
N VAL A 289 -5.42 -11.04 17.95
CA VAL A 289 -6.39 -10.05 17.47
C VAL A 289 -7.61 -9.97 18.40
N GLN A 290 -8.12 -11.12 18.87
CA GLN A 290 -9.24 -11.18 19.82
C GLN A 290 -8.92 -10.50 21.16
N GLN A 291 -7.70 -10.68 21.68
CA GLN A 291 -7.27 -10.02 22.92
C GLN A 291 -7.12 -8.51 22.72
N ILE A 292 -6.58 -8.08 21.59
CA ILE A 292 -6.47 -6.66 21.21
C ILE A 292 -7.87 -6.03 21.13
N ALA A 293 -8.79 -6.66 20.40
CA ALA A 293 -10.17 -6.21 20.25
C ALA A 293 -10.86 -6.07 21.62
N LYS A 294 -10.74 -7.08 22.49
CA LYS A 294 -11.28 -7.04 23.86
C LYS A 294 -10.70 -5.88 24.68
N ASN A 295 -9.39 -5.66 24.61
CA ASN A 295 -8.73 -4.58 25.35
C ASN A 295 -9.15 -3.19 24.87
N LEU A 296 -9.42 -3.05 23.58
CA LEU A 296 -9.84 -1.79 22.96
C LEU A 296 -11.36 -1.60 22.94
N ARG A 297 -12.13 -2.61 23.39
CA ARG A 297 -13.60 -2.66 23.34
C ARG A 297 -14.14 -2.51 21.90
N LEU A 298 -13.43 -3.10 20.94
CA LEU A 298 -13.86 -3.22 19.56
C LEU A 298 -14.55 -4.58 19.35
N ASP A 299 -15.57 -4.62 18.51
CA ASP A 299 -16.06 -5.90 18.01
C ASP A 299 -15.07 -6.51 17.01
N LEU A 300 -15.22 -7.80 16.74
CA LEU A 300 -14.29 -8.52 15.86
C LEU A 300 -14.40 -8.08 14.39
N LYS A 301 -15.54 -7.53 13.96
CA LYS A 301 -15.69 -7.01 12.59
C LYS A 301 -14.84 -5.75 12.41
N SER A 302 -14.92 -4.80 13.34
CA SER A 302 -14.05 -3.60 13.33
C SER A 302 -12.58 -3.95 13.48
N ALA A 303 -12.22 -4.87 14.38
CA ALA A 303 -10.83 -5.31 14.54
C ALA A 303 -10.28 -5.97 13.26
N ARG A 304 -11.10 -6.77 12.57
CA ARG A 304 -10.76 -7.35 11.26
C ARG A 304 -10.53 -6.29 10.21
N GLN A 305 -11.44 -5.31 10.10
CA GLN A 305 -11.31 -4.23 9.12
C GLN A 305 -10.03 -3.40 9.35
N LEU A 306 -9.73 -3.05 10.60
CA LEU A 306 -8.48 -2.35 10.93
C LEU A 306 -7.25 -3.19 10.60
N LEU A 307 -7.25 -4.47 10.97
CA LEU A 307 -6.14 -5.37 10.69
C LEU A 307 -5.91 -5.54 9.17
N PHE A 308 -6.98 -5.67 8.40
CA PHE A 308 -6.92 -5.77 6.94
C PHE A 308 -6.13 -4.62 6.32
N ARG A 309 -6.34 -3.37 6.76
CA ARG A 309 -5.60 -2.21 6.25
C ARG A 309 -4.09 -2.36 6.45
N PHE A 310 -3.67 -2.76 7.65
CA PHE A 310 -2.24 -2.93 7.97
C PHE A 310 -1.62 -4.15 7.26
N LEU A 311 -2.38 -5.21 7.03
CA LEU A 311 -1.94 -6.37 6.25
C LEU A 311 -1.78 -6.01 4.77
N ALA A 312 -2.75 -5.32 4.19
CA ALA A 312 -2.73 -4.91 2.78
C ALA A 312 -1.57 -3.95 2.48
N LEU A 313 -1.21 -3.09 3.44
CA LEU A 313 -0.04 -2.21 3.37
C LEU A 313 1.29 -2.93 3.67
N GLU A 314 1.25 -4.23 4.02
CA GLU A 314 2.41 -5.05 4.40
C GLU A 314 3.20 -4.51 5.62
N ILE A 315 2.52 -3.74 6.47
CA ILE A 315 3.07 -3.15 7.71
C ILE A 315 3.07 -4.19 8.83
N VAL A 316 2.11 -5.10 8.79
CA VAL A 316 1.89 -6.14 9.79
C VAL A 316 1.85 -7.49 9.09
N GLU A 317 2.28 -8.52 9.81
CA GLU A 317 2.06 -9.91 9.48
C GLU A 317 1.38 -10.62 10.67
N CYS A 318 0.64 -11.69 10.39
CA CYS A 318 -0.08 -12.45 11.39
C CYS A 318 0.54 -13.83 11.59
N TRP A 319 0.93 -14.12 12.83
CA TRP A 319 1.47 -15.40 13.23
C TRP A 319 0.39 -16.29 13.87
N PRO A 320 0.40 -17.62 13.64
CA PRO A 320 -0.56 -18.52 14.29
C PRO A 320 -0.31 -18.60 15.79
N ALA A 321 -1.36 -18.81 16.58
CA ALA A 321 -1.26 -18.85 18.06
C ALA A 321 -0.24 -19.89 18.59
N SER A 322 0.07 -20.93 17.81
CA SER A 322 1.06 -21.96 18.13
C SER A 322 2.51 -21.46 18.17
N THR A 323 2.79 -20.31 17.55
CA THR A 323 4.14 -19.70 17.50
C THR A 323 4.41 -18.74 18.66
N ALA A 324 3.38 -18.38 19.44
CA ALA A 324 3.59 -17.65 20.68
C ALA A 324 4.50 -18.50 21.58
N ALA A 325 5.70 -18.00 21.88
CA ALA A 325 6.60 -18.64 22.81
C ALA A 325 5.80 -19.00 24.07
N LYS A 326 5.66 -20.31 24.35
CA LYS A 326 5.03 -20.77 25.59
C LYS A 326 5.70 -19.98 26.71
N PRO A 327 4.94 -19.30 27.59
CA PRO A 327 5.55 -18.73 28.78
C PRO A 327 6.27 -19.87 29.46
N GLN A 328 7.58 -19.70 29.65
CA GLN A 328 8.46 -20.67 30.30
C GLN A 328 7.72 -21.12 31.56
N GLN A 329 7.23 -22.37 31.58
CA GLN A 329 6.55 -22.91 32.74
C GLN A 329 7.53 -22.77 33.90
N GLN A 330 7.27 -21.81 34.79
CA GLN A 330 8.01 -21.72 36.04
C GLN A 330 7.94 -23.10 36.68
N GLY A 331 9.11 -23.73 36.77
CA GLY A 331 9.24 -25.14 37.07
C GLY A 331 8.46 -25.49 38.32
N PHE A 332 7.56 -26.46 38.18
CA PHE A 332 6.77 -27.08 39.25
C PHE A 332 7.63 -27.90 40.24
N PHE A 333 8.94 -27.63 40.34
CA PHE A 333 9.92 -28.34 41.16
C PHE A 333 10.61 -27.48 42.22
N GLN A 334 9.94 -26.43 42.74
CA GLN A 334 10.37 -25.75 43.98
C GLN A 334 9.63 -26.23 45.24
N ARG A 335 9.10 -27.46 45.23
CA ARG A 335 8.47 -28.09 46.41
C ARG A 335 9.01 -29.48 46.71
N LEU A 336 10.33 -29.63 46.78
CA LEU A 336 10.97 -30.75 47.47
C LEU A 336 12.38 -30.34 47.89
N GLY A 337 12.48 -29.69 49.05
CA GLY A 337 13.78 -29.32 49.60
C GLY A 337 13.68 -28.35 50.76
N ARG A 338 13.16 -28.81 51.91
CA ARG A 338 13.56 -28.38 53.28
C ARG A 338 12.65 -29.03 54.34
N SER A 339 12.95 -30.28 54.67
CA SER A 339 12.72 -30.80 56.02
C SER A 339 13.90 -31.68 56.43
N SER A 340 15.03 -31.01 56.66
CA SER A 340 16.08 -31.54 57.52
C SER A 340 16.52 -30.42 58.46
N ARG A 341 15.97 -30.42 59.67
CA ARG A 341 16.78 -30.20 60.87
C ARG A 341 16.06 -30.69 62.13
N ARG A 342 16.81 -31.54 62.82
CA ARG A 342 16.68 -32.14 64.15
C ARG A 342 16.54 -31.12 65.30
N ASP A 343 16.28 -31.72 66.45
CA ASP A 343 16.56 -31.33 67.84
C ASP A 343 15.28 -30.94 68.60
N ARG A 344 14.98 -31.45 69.80
CA ARG A 344 15.69 -32.31 70.75
C ARG A 344 14.67 -32.85 71.76
#